data_AF-A0AA35ZFD6-F1
#
_entry.id   AF-A0AA35ZFD6-F1
#
_cell.length_a   1.000
_cell.length_b   1.000
_cell.length_c   1.000
_cell.angle_alpha   90.00
_cell.angle_beta   90.00
_cell.angle_gamma   90.00
#
_symmetry.space_group_name_H-M   'P 1'
#
loop_
_entity.id
_entity.type
_entity.pdbx_description
1 polymer ?
#
loop_
_entity_poly.entity_id
_entity_poly.type
_entity_poly.pdbx_seq_one_letter_code
_entity_poly.pdbx_strand_id
1 'polypeptide(L)'
;MDEINIDQSYVGHPTVFSIRMHHGGEFTSFPGRKYIHGKQTFVDLLDIDTFSVHDIDEMMEDLRYASVGKPLYYHFQWPLGNLDFGLFALASDEDVRYWGVLWLIIS
;
A
#
# COMPACT_ATOMS: atom_id res chain seq x y z
N MET A 1 4.34 24.98 14.40
CA MET A 1 4.37 23.68 13.72
C MET A 1 4.32 24.04 12.26
N ASP A 2 5.49 24.06 11.61
CA ASP A 2 5.60 24.53 10.23
C ASP A 2 4.90 23.52 9.32
N GLU A 3 4.05 24.04 8.45
CA GLU A 3 3.29 23.26 7.48
C GLU A 3 4.30 22.63 6.50
N ILE A 4 4.39 21.30 6.51
CA ILE A 4 5.32 20.58 5.62
C ILE A 4 4.84 20.86 4.18
N ASN A 5 5.66 21.57 3.40
CA ASN A 5 5.40 21.79 1.99
C ASN A 5 5.71 20.49 1.24
N ILE A 6 4.68 19.65 1.09
CA ILE A 6 4.78 18.32 0.49
C ILE A 6 5.36 18.42 -0.92
N ASP A 7 4.95 19.41 -1.71
CA ASP A 7 5.46 19.60 -3.08
C ASP A 7 6.99 19.79 -3.10
N GLN A 8 7.55 20.58 -2.17
CA GLN A 8 8.99 20.79 -2.08
C GLN A 8 9.75 19.52 -1.66
N SER A 9 9.14 18.63 -0.86
CA SER A 9 9.80 17.37 -0.48
C SER A 9 9.90 16.35 -1.61
N TYR A 10 9.07 16.43 -2.66
CA TYR A 10 9.24 15.60 -3.86
C TYR A 10 10.25 16.20 -4.85
N VAL A 11 10.46 17.53 -4.83
CA VAL A 11 11.35 18.21 -5.78
C VAL A 11 12.79 17.76 -5.57
N GLY A 12 13.38 17.17 -6.61
CA GLY A 12 14.77 16.67 -6.57
C GLY A 12 14.94 15.27 -5.98
N HIS A 13 13.84 14.62 -5.59
CA HIS A 13 13.82 13.28 -5.00
C HIS A 13 13.04 12.30 -5.89
N PRO A 14 13.63 11.81 -7.00
CA PRO A 14 12.93 10.99 -7.99
C PRO A 14 12.56 9.59 -7.46
N THR A 15 13.13 9.19 -6.33
CA THR A 15 12.88 7.92 -5.64
C THR A 15 11.73 8.03 -4.63
N VAL A 16 11.28 9.26 -4.33
CA VAL A 16 10.22 9.50 -3.35
C VAL A 16 8.84 9.37 -4.00
N PHE A 17 7.95 8.63 -3.36
CA PHE A 17 6.63 8.29 -3.87
C PHE A 17 5.58 8.28 -2.75
N SER A 18 4.32 8.09 -3.17
CA SER A 18 3.17 7.96 -2.28
C SER A 18 2.47 6.64 -2.52
N ILE A 19 1.84 6.12 -1.48
CA ILE A 19 1.05 4.90 -1.55
C ILE A 19 -0.40 5.17 -1.16
N ARG A 20 -1.29 4.41 -1.79
CA ARG A 20 -2.70 4.39 -1.46
C ARG A 20 -3.04 3.04 -0.85
N MET A 21 -3.31 3.03 0.44
CA MET A 21 -3.63 1.83 1.18
C MET A 21 -5.14 1.69 1.40
N HIS A 22 -5.67 0.52 1.04
CA HIS A 22 -7.05 0.07 1.25
C HIS A 22 -7.09 -0.97 2.36
N HIS A 23 -7.83 -0.70 3.43
CA HIS A 23 -7.80 -1.52 4.64
C HIS A 23 -9.17 -1.69 5.31
N GLY A 24 -9.32 -2.78 6.07
CA GLY A 24 -10.50 -3.06 6.88
C GLY A 24 -11.79 -3.34 6.11
N GLY A 25 -11.70 -3.60 4.81
CA GLY A 25 -12.80 -4.02 3.95
C GLY A 25 -12.65 -5.47 3.47
N GLU A 26 -13.43 -5.83 2.45
CA GLU A 26 -13.44 -7.17 1.88
C GLU A 26 -13.61 -7.12 0.35
N PHE A 27 -13.21 -8.20 -0.32
CA PHE A 27 -13.46 -8.38 -1.75
C PHE A 27 -14.81 -9.05 -2.00
N THR A 28 -15.56 -8.55 -2.98
CA THR A 28 -16.70 -9.30 -3.54
C THR A 28 -16.22 -10.52 -4.33
N SER A 29 -17.13 -11.43 -4.67
CA SER A 29 -16.81 -12.60 -5.50
C SER A 29 -16.38 -12.22 -6.92
N PHE A 30 -15.50 -13.03 -7.51
CA PHE A 30 -15.18 -13.01 -8.94
C PHE A 30 -16.38 -13.50 -9.78
N PRO A 31 -16.59 -12.99 -11.02
CA PRO A 31 -15.88 -11.88 -11.66
C PRO A 31 -16.44 -10.50 -11.26
N GLY A 32 -15.70 -9.45 -11.57
CA GLY A 32 -16.06 -8.08 -11.25
C GLY A 32 -15.79 -7.73 -9.78
N ARG A 33 -14.69 -8.25 -9.22
CA ARG A 33 -14.31 -7.98 -7.82
C ARG A 33 -14.29 -6.48 -7.53
N LYS A 34 -14.85 -6.12 -6.38
CA LYS A 34 -14.80 -4.78 -5.79
C LYS A 34 -14.27 -4.89 -4.37
N TYR A 35 -13.54 -3.88 -3.94
CA TYR A 35 -13.24 -3.69 -2.52
C TYR A 35 -14.35 -2.87 -1.88
N ILE A 36 -15.04 -3.44 -0.90
CA ILE A 36 -16.21 -2.82 -0.25
C ILE A 36 -15.99 -2.75 1.26
N HIS A 37 -16.74 -1.85 1.91
CA HIS A 37 -16.72 -1.62 3.37
C HIS A 37 -15.38 -1.17 3.98
N GLY A 38 -14.32 -1.08 3.18
CA GLY A 38 -13.00 -0.66 3.62
C GLY A 38 -12.81 0.86 3.66
N LYS A 39 -11.66 1.24 4.19
CA LYS A 39 -11.16 2.61 4.28
C LYS A 39 -9.96 2.79 3.35
N GLN A 40 -9.63 4.04 3.10
CA GLN A 40 -8.45 4.41 2.32
C GLN A 40 -7.59 5.38 3.13
N THR A 41 -6.30 5.07 3.20
CA THR A 41 -5.27 5.91 3.81
C THR A 41 -4.20 6.21 2.75
N PHE A 42 -3.67 7.43 2.78
CA PHE A 42 -2.55 7.84 1.95
C PHE A 42 -1.32 7.97 2.83
N VAL A 43 -0.20 7.43 2.37
CA VAL A 43 1.11 7.59 3.01
C VAL A 43 2.04 8.20 1.98
N ASP A 44 2.55 9.38 2.30
CA ASP A 44 3.42 10.19 1.45
C ASP A 44 4.87 10.12 1.95
N LEU A 45 5.80 10.61 1.14
CA LEU A 45 7.23 10.75 1.48
C LEU A 45 7.96 9.43 1.72
N LEU A 46 7.57 8.37 1.01
CA LEU A 46 8.26 7.09 1.04
C LEU A 46 9.37 7.07 0.00
N ASP A 47 10.52 6.47 0.30
CA ASP A 47 11.65 6.36 -0.64
C ASP A 47 11.79 4.91 -1.13
N ILE A 48 11.71 4.68 -2.45
CA ILE A 48 11.73 3.33 -3.05
C ILE A 48 13.05 2.60 -2.79
N ASP A 49 14.13 3.31 -2.53
CA ASP A 49 15.43 2.70 -2.24
C ASP A 49 15.48 2.07 -0.84
N THR A 50 14.67 2.59 0.10
CA THR A 50 14.60 2.11 1.48
C THR A 50 13.32 1.36 1.81
N PHE A 51 12.26 1.55 1.01
CA PHE A 51 10.95 0.97 1.25
C PHE A 51 10.94 -0.55 1.12
N SER A 52 10.31 -1.21 2.08
CA SER A 52 10.32 -2.66 2.28
C SER A 52 8.99 -3.15 2.83
N VAL A 53 8.83 -4.47 2.98
CA VAL A 53 7.62 -5.03 3.60
C VAL A 53 7.51 -4.66 5.09
N HIS A 54 8.62 -4.38 5.76
CA HIS A 54 8.64 -4.01 7.18
C HIS A 54 8.00 -2.63 7.39
N ASP A 55 8.20 -1.69 6.45
CA ASP A 55 7.55 -0.37 6.50
C ASP A 55 6.03 -0.51 6.41
N ILE A 56 5.54 -1.52 5.66
CA ILE A 56 4.11 -1.82 5.59
C ILE A 56 3.59 -2.39 6.91
N ASP A 57 4.36 -3.27 7.56
CA ASP A 57 4.01 -3.78 8.90
C ASP A 57 3.90 -2.63 9.92
N GLU A 58 4.85 -1.70 9.92
CA GLU A 58 4.81 -0.51 10.79
C GLU A 58 3.59 0.37 10.51
N MET A 59 3.26 0.62 9.24
CA MET A 59 2.03 1.35 8.86
C MET A 59 0.76 0.66 9.38
N MET A 60 0.76 -0.67 9.43
CA MET A 60 -0.36 -1.46 9.90
C MET A 60 -0.48 -1.52 11.42
N GLU A 61 0.64 -1.44 12.12
CA GLU A 61 0.69 -1.20 13.57
C GLU A 61 0.11 0.17 13.91
N ASP A 62 0.48 1.22 13.18
CA ASP A 62 -0.04 2.58 13.36
C ASP A 62 -1.56 2.66 13.13
N LEU A 63 -2.07 1.93 12.14
CA LEU A 63 -3.51 1.82 11.87
C LEU A 63 -4.24 0.88 12.85
N ARG A 64 -3.53 0.25 13.79
CA ARG A 64 -4.06 -0.68 14.81
C ARG A 64 -4.71 -1.93 14.21
N TYR A 65 -4.28 -2.35 13.03
CA TYR A 65 -4.69 -3.61 12.42
C TYR A 65 -3.73 -4.75 12.74
N ALA A 66 -2.46 -4.44 13.03
CA ALA A 66 -1.54 -5.42 13.58
C ALA A 66 -1.99 -5.81 14.99
N SER A 67 -2.52 -7.02 15.11
CA SER A 67 -2.76 -7.66 16.40
C SER A 67 -1.66 -8.67 16.67
N VAL A 68 -1.10 -8.65 17.87
CA VAL A 68 -0.05 -9.59 18.30
C VAL A 68 -0.42 -11.03 17.92
N GLY A 69 0.39 -11.65 17.06
CA GLY A 69 0.27 -13.06 16.69
C GLY A 69 -0.69 -13.39 15.54
N LYS A 70 -1.25 -12.40 14.81
CA LYS A 70 -1.97 -12.67 13.56
C LYS A 70 -1.11 -12.29 12.34
N PRO A 71 -0.92 -13.21 11.39
CA PRO A 71 -0.28 -12.86 10.13
C PRO A 71 -1.17 -11.87 9.36
N LEU A 72 -0.56 -10.80 8.87
CA LEU A 72 -1.19 -9.88 7.93
C LEU A 72 -0.88 -10.34 6.51
N TYR A 73 -1.88 -10.26 5.63
CA TYR A 73 -1.73 -10.61 4.23
C TYR A 73 -1.91 -9.35 3.38
N TYR A 74 -0.86 -9.04 2.63
CA TYR A 74 -0.80 -7.86 1.80
C TYR A 74 -0.96 -8.25 0.34
N HIS A 75 -1.78 -7.47 -0.37
CA HIS A 75 -1.89 -7.58 -1.82
C HIS A 75 -1.60 -6.24 -2.46
N PHE A 76 -1.14 -6.30 -3.70
CA PHE A 76 -0.93 -5.15 -4.54
C PHE A 76 -1.60 -5.27 -5.88
N GLN A 77 -2.03 -4.12 -6.40
CA GLN A 77 -2.61 -4.04 -7.74
C GLN A 77 -1.56 -3.59 -8.74
N TRP A 78 -1.32 -4.40 -9.77
CA TRP A 78 -0.47 -4.03 -10.91
C TRP A 78 -0.97 -2.72 -11.55
N PRO A 79 -0.08 -1.79 -11.95
CA PRO A 79 -0.49 -0.57 -12.63
C PRO A 79 -1.31 -0.89 -13.88
N LEU A 80 -2.53 -0.35 -13.99
CA LEU A 80 -3.51 -0.62 -15.06
C LEU A 80 -4.20 -2.00 -15.00
N GLY A 81 -3.87 -2.84 -14.04
CA GLY A 81 -4.60 -4.07 -13.74
C GLY A 81 -5.95 -3.78 -13.08
N ASN A 82 -6.83 -4.79 -13.01
CA ASN A 82 -8.08 -4.73 -12.24
C ASN A 82 -8.02 -5.68 -11.04
N LEU A 83 -9.03 -5.68 -10.16
CA LEU A 83 -9.03 -6.56 -8.98
C LEU A 83 -9.24 -8.05 -9.30
N ASP A 84 -9.66 -8.38 -10.52
CA ASP A 84 -9.87 -9.76 -10.95
C ASP A 84 -8.55 -10.45 -11.33
N PHE A 85 -7.67 -9.73 -12.05
CA PHE A 85 -6.46 -10.29 -12.67
C PHE A 85 -5.18 -9.54 -12.34
N GLY A 86 -5.29 -8.34 -11.76
CA GLY A 86 -4.16 -7.47 -11.45
C GLY A 86 -3.80 -7.47 -9.97
N LEU A 87 -4.42 -8.30 -9.14
CA LEU A 87 -4.14 -8.39 -7.71
C LEU A 87 -3.11 -9.50 -7.43
N PHE A 88 -1.97 -9.14 -6.86
CA PHE A 88 -0.85 -10.03 -6.55
C PHE A 88 -0.55 -9.99 -5.05
N ALA A 89 -0.16 -11.11 -4.47
CA ALA A 89 0.29 -11.13 -3.08
C ALA A 89 1.65 -10.44 -2.98
N LEU A 90 1.84 -9.62 -1.96
CA LEU A 90 3.14 -9.08 -1.60
C LEU A 90 3.87 -10.13 -0.74
N ALA A 91 4.84 -10.82 -1.33
CA ALA A 91 5.52 -11.95 -0.69
C ALA A 91 6.96 -11.63 -0.26
N SER A 92 7.57 -10.59 -0.84
CA SER A 92 8.97 -10.24 -0.64
C SER A 92 9.27 -8.77 -0.88
N ASP A 93 10.43 -8.31 -0.39
CA ASP A 93 10.95 -6.96 -0.67
C ASP A 93 11.25 -6.74 -2.17
N GLU A 94 11.46 -7.81 -2.94
CA GLU A 94 11.65 -7.69 -4.39
C GLU A 94 10.34 -7.30 -5.08
N ASP A 95 9.21 -7.81 -4.58
CA ASP A 95 7.90 -7.46 -5.12
C ASP A 95 7.68 -5.96 -5.05
N VAL A 96 8.09 -5.30 -3.96
CA VAL A 96 7.94 -3.86 -3.70
C VAL A 96 8.58 -2.96 -4.79
N ARG A 97 9.61 -3.43 -5.51
CA ARG A 97 10.46 -2.59 -6.38
C ARG A 97 9.94 -2.33 -7.80
N TYR A 98 8.99 -3.11 -8.30
CA TYR A 98 8.47 -3.01 -9.68
C TYR A 98 7.47 -1.82 -9.94
N TRP A 99 7.39 -0.79 -9.09
CA TRP A 99 6.11 -0.07 -8.88
C TRP A 99 6.09 1.40 -9.29
N GLY A 100 4.98 1.77 -9.94
CA GLY A 100 4.57 3.17 -10.19
C GLY A 100 3.31 3.62 -9.47
N VAL A 101 2.51 2.71 -8.87
CA VAL A 101 1.36 3.01 -7.99
C VAL A 101 1.08 1.79 -7.10
N LEU A 102 1.22 1.90 -5.78
CA LEU A 102 0.91 0.86 -4.79
C LEU A 102 -0.53 0.99 -4.29
N TRP A 103 -1.35 -0.01 -4.60
CA TRP A 103 -2.65 -0.25 -3.98
C TRP A 103 -2.49 -1.35 -2.94
N LEU A 104 -2.25 -1.01 -1.68
CA LEU A 104 -2.16 -2.01 -0.62
C LEU A 104 -3.58 -2.48 -0.28
N ILE A 105 -3.91 -3.77 -0.41
CA ILE A 105 -5.24 -4.26 -0.01
C ILE A 105 -5.11 -5.33 1.08
N ILE A 106 -5.74 -5.04 2.22
CA ILE A 106 -5.83 -5.96 3.37
C ILE A 106 -7.13 -6.76 3.25
N SER A 107 -6.99 -8.09 3.30
CA SER A 107 -8.07 -9.09 3.35
C SER A 107 -8.09 -9.78 4.71
#